data_AF-A0A8J3IZI5-F1
#
_entry.id   AF-A0A8J3IZI5-F1
#
_cell.length_a   1.000
_cell.length_b   1.000
_cell.length_c   1.000
_cell.angle_alpha   90.00
_cell.angle_beta   90.00
_cell.angle_gamma   90.00
#
_symmetry.space_group_name_H-M   'P 1'
#
loop_
_entity.id
_entity.type
_entity.pdbx_description
1 polymer ?
#
loop_
_entity_poly.entity_id
_entity_poly.type
_entity_poly.pdbx_seq_one_letter_code
_entity_poly.pdbx_strand_id
1 'polypeptide(L)'
;MTDDQWAHERTLVLAESAELADLDRYASGRGWPRTADTPPGYATMRQVGWENGDTSALWMESGRYGVRFVCVAGPSGTDVAATAEALAGVLPVVTEDAMLAVLTADDPAEPAEALRALHRLATQYLIRRLRGMPTTPDDRYRTMAERTVAHPDPTVRHALLMLFADLMTERPEVVPPILAYDADGGELADLAGAFAAIAAEKGIPVA
;
A
#
# COMPACT_ATOMS: atom_id res chain seq x y z
N MET A 1 1.91 18.60 22.86
CA MET A 1 1.36 18.12 21.58
C MET A 1 0.39 17.01 21.91
N THR A 2 -0.90 17.25 21.76
CA THR A 2 -1.98 16.33 22.12
C THR A 2 -2.38 15.50 20.89
N ASP A 3 -2.80 14.25 21.11
CA ASP A 3 -3.12 13.25 20.07
C ASP A 3 -4.22 13.67 19.07
N ASP A 4 -4.96 14.76 19.33
CA ASP A 4 -6.08 15.23 18.49
C ASP A 4 -5.67 15.93 17.17
N GLN A 5 -4.43 16.38 17.00
CA GLN A 5 -4.04 17.14 15.80
C GLN A 5 -4.03 16.33 14.49
N TRP A 6 -4.08 15.00 14.58
CA TRP A 6 -4.02 14.08 13.42
C TRP A 6 -5.17 13.08 13.44
N ALA A 7 -6.34 13.50 13.96
CA ALA A 7 -7.51 12.63 14.11
C ALA A 7 -8.02 12.05 12.77
N HIS A 8 -7.74 12.72 11.66
CA HIS A 8 -8.16 12.29 10.33
C HIS A 8 -6.99 12.23 9.35
N GLU A 9 -6.98 11.18 8.52
CA GLU A 9 -5.99 10.96 7.48
C GLU A 9 -6.65 10.38 6.22
N ARG A 10 -6.09 10.73 5.06
CA ARG A 10 -6.37 10.14 3.75
C ARG A 10 -5.04 9.87 3.04
N THR A 11 -4.87 8.66 2.52
CA THR A 11 -3.68 8.29 1.76
C THR A 11 -4.04 8.09 0.29
N LEU A 12 -3.31 8.77 -0.59
CA LEU A 12 -3.40 8.62 -2.04
C LEU A 12 -2.22 7.77 -2.50
N VAL A 13 -2.49 6.60 -3.08
CA VAL A 13 -1.46 5.79 -3.75
C VAL A 13 -1.27 6.33 -5.16
N LEU A 14 -0.04 6.63 -5.56
CA LEU A 14 0.23 7.34 -6.81
C LEU A 14 0.67 6.40 -7.93
N ALA A 15 0.33 6.80 -9.15
CA ALA A 15 0.83 6.18 -10.37
C ALA A 15 2.33 6.50 -10.55
N GLU A 16 2.99 5.73 -11.41
CA GLU A 16 4.41 5.92 -11.71
C GLU A 16 4.68 7.25 -12.42
N SER A 17 3.70 7.75 -13.17
CA SER A 17 3.79 9.06 -13.82
C SER A 17 3.54 10.23 -12.86
N ALA A 18 3.24 9.99 -11.58
CA ALA A 18 3.08 11.08 -10.62
C ALA A 18 4.45 11.70 -10.31
N GLU A 19 4.54 13.02 -10.48
CA GLU A 19 5.76 13.77 -10.21
C GLU A 19 5.63 14.62 -8.95
N LEU A 20 6.69 14.63 -8.13
CA LEU A 20 6.81 15.53 -6.98
C LEU A 20 6.63 17.01 -7.40
N ALA A 21 7.12 17.37 -8.59
CA ALA A 21 7.03 18.72 -9.14
C ALA A 21 5.59 19.20 -9.34
N ASP A 22 4.65 18.29 -9.62
CA ASP A 22 3.23 18.65 -9.77
C ASP A 22 2.61 19.01 -8.42
N LEU A 23 2.95 18.27 -7.36
CA LEU A 23 2.55 18.62 -6.00
C LEU A 23 3.19 19.92 -5.53
N ASP A 24 4.50 20.10 -5.78
CA ASP A 24 5.21 21.36 -5.46
C ASP A 24 4.57 22.56 -6.16
N ARG A 25 4.20 22.43 -7.45
CA ARG A 25 3.53 23.48 -8.22
C ARG A 25 2.14 23.78 -7.67
N TYR A 26 1.37 22.74 -7.35
CA TYR A 26 0.04 22.89 -6.78
C TYR A 26 0.09 23.59 -5.40
N ALA A 27 0.96 23.11 -4.51
CA ALA A 27 1.18 23.67 -3.19
C ALA A 27 1.61 25.15 -3.27
N SER A 28 2.57 25.46 -4.14
CA SER A 28 3.03 26.84 -4.36
C SER A 28 1.91 27.76 -4.86
N GLY A 29 1.08 27.29 -5.81
CA GLY A 29 -0.08 28.03 -6.31
C GLY A 29 -1.16 28.31 -5.26
N ARG A 30 -1.14 27.58 -4.14
CA ARG A 30 -2.03 27.75 -2.98
C ARG A 30 -1.36 28.42 -1.78
N GLY A 31 -0.07 28.74 -1.87
CA GLY A 31 0.69 29.33 -0.76
C GLY A 31 0.97 28.37 0.39
N TRP A 32 1.01 27.05 0.14
CA TRP A 32 1.31 26.05 1.16
C TRP A 32 2.82 26.01 1.42
N PRO A 33 3.30 26.40 2.62
CA PRO A 33 4.73 26.35 2.91
C PRO A 33 5.22 24.90 2.98
N ARG A 34 6.45 24.68 2.50
CA ARG A 34 7.15 23.40 2.62
C ARG A 34 7.70 23.25 4.04
N THR A 35 7.50 22.10 4.66
CA THR A 35 7.81 21.85 6.08
C THR A 35 8.76 20.69 6.32
N ALA A 36 8.94 19.81 5.34
CA ALA A 36 9.91 18.73 5.40
C ALA A 36 10.56 18.48 4.04
N ASP A 37 11.85 18.13 4.06
CA ASP A 37 12.56 17.57 2.91
C ASP A 37 13.62 16.58 3.45
N THR A 38 13.20 15.33 3.60
CA THR A 38 14.06 14.25 4.06
C THR A 38 14.55 13.48 2.83
N PRO A 39 15.84 13.55 2.49
CA PRO A 39 16.39 12.82 1.35
C PRO A 39 16.29 11.31 1.59
N PRO A 40 16.21 10.50 0.52
CA PRO A 40 16.20 9.04 0.64
C PRO A 40 17.51 8.55 1.26
N GLY A 41 17.41 7.75 2.32
CA GLY A 41 18.51 6.99 2.89
C GLY A 41 18.42 5.51 2.48
N TYR A 42 19.41 4.70 2.85
CA TYR A 42 19.50 3.29 2.44
C TYR A 42 18.28 2.44 2.82
N ALA A 43 17.51 2.86 3.84
CA ALA A 43 16.29 2.21 4.30
C ALA A 43 15.14 3.21 4.58
N THR A 44 15.30 4.50 4.28
CA THR A 44 14.30 5.53 4.58
C THR A 44 13.65 6.03 3.30
N MET A 45 12.32 6.18 3.34
CA MET A 45 11.57 6.78 2.25
C MET A 45 11.98 8.24 2.08
N ARG A 46 12.03 8.72 0.84
CA ARG A 46 12.09 10.18 0.61
C ARG A 46 10.79 10.77 1.11
N GLN A 47 10.86 11.85 1.89
CA GLN A 47 9.68 12.52 2.41
C GLN A 47 9.72 14.01 2.11
N VAL A 48 8.63 14.56 1.60
CA VAL A 48 8.48 16.00 1.37
C VAL A 48 7.12 16.43 1.88
N GLY A 49 7.09 17.45 2.75
CA GLY A 49 5.88 17.88 3.45
C GLY A 49 5.47 19.31 3.13
N TRP A 50 4.17 19.58 3.14
CA TRP A 50 3.58 20.92 3.04
C TRP A 50 2.46 21.09 4.05
N GLU A 51 2.23 22.34 4.47
CA GLU A 51 1.12 22.72 5.34
C GLU A 51 0.04 23.52 4.59
N ASN A 52 -1.21 23.23 4.90
CA ASN A 52 -2.44 23.88 4.42
C ASN A 52 -3.32 24.23 5.63
N GLY A 53 -2.98 25.30 6.35
CA GLY A 53 -3.62 25.60 7.63
C GLY A 53 -3.36 24.47 8.63
N ASP A 54 -4.43 23.90 9.18
CA ASP A 54 -4.34 22.76 10.11
C ASP A 54 -4.23 21.39 9.41
N THR A 55 -4.24 21.36 8.08
CA THR A 55 -4.03 20.13 7.30
C THR A 55 -2.59 20.08 6.78
N SER A 56 -2.00 18.90 6.72
CA SER A 56 -0.70 18.65 6.11
C SER A 56 -0.82 17.68 4.94
N ALA A 57 0.08 17.81 3.96
CA ALA A 57 0.27 16.83 2.90
C ALA A 57 1.73 16.36 2.92
N LEU A 58 1.95 15.05 2.92
CA LEU A 58 3.26 14.42 2.99
C LEU A 58 3.43 13.46 1.81
N TRP A 59 4.27 13.84 0.86
CA TRP A 59 4.76 12.97 -0.19
C TRP A 59 5.76 11.97 0.40
N MET A 60 5.59 10.70 0.05
CA MET A 60 6.52 9.63 0.39
C MET A 60 6.85 8.77 -0.82
N GLU A 61 8.13 8.47 -1.00
CA GLU A 61 8.63 7.62 -2.08
C GLU A 61 9.55 6.54 -1.54
N SER A 62 9.20 5.29 -1.82
CA SER A 62 10.01 4.10 -1.55
C SER A 62 10.88 3.76 -2.76
N GLY A 63 12.17 4.04 -2.67
CA GLY A 63 13.12 3.75 -3.75
C GLY A 63 13.27 2.26 -4.07
N ARG A 64 13.00 1.36 -3.11
CA ARG A 64 13.13 -0.09 -3.29
C ARG A 64 12.11 -0.66 -4.27
N TYR A 65 10.91 -0.06 -4.35
CA TYR A 65 9.78 -0.60 -5.10
C TYR A 65 9.10 0.42 -6.02
N GLY A 66 9.61 1.66 -6.07
CA GLY A 66 9.02 2.75 -6.85
C GLY A 66 7.60 3.15 -6.39
N VAL A 67 7.22 2.79 -5.16
CA VAL A 67 5.90 3.12 -4.61
C VAL A 67 5.92 4.55 -4.10
N ARG A 68 4.94 5.33 -4.55
CA ARG A 68 4.72 6.72 -4.17
C ARG A 68 3.35 6.87 -3.57
N PHE A 69 3.26 7.67 -2.53
CA PHE A 69 1.99 7.99 -1.90
C PHE A 69 2.02 9.38 -1.30
N VAL A 70 0.84 9.96 -1.14
CA VAL A 70 0.65 11.22 -0.40
C VAL A 70 -0.28 10.94 0.76
N CYS A 71 0.19 11.19 1.97
CA CYS A 71 -0.65 11.19 3.16
C CYS A 71 -1.11 12.63 3.44
N VAL A 72 -2.42 12.81 3.53
CA VAL A 72 -3.06 14.05 3.94
C VAL A 72 -3.63 13.86 5.33
N ALA A 73 -3.33 14.73 6.27
CA ALA A 73 -3.81 14.58 7.64
C ALA A 73 -4.07 15.91 8.34
N GLY A 74 -4.95 15.88 9.33
CA GLY A 74 -5.32 17.06 10.12
C GLY A 74 -6.49 16.77 11.08
N PRO A 75 -6.94 17.80 11.82
CA PRO A 75 -7.98 17.67 12.84
C PRO A 75 -9.41 17.64 12.27
N SER A 76 -9.61 18.03 11.01
CA SER A 76 -10.92 18.10 10.34
C SER A 76 -11.01 17.07 9.22
N GLY A 77 -11.92 16.09 9.37
CA GLY A 77 -12.12 15.04 8.38
C GLY A 77 -12.60 15.59 7.03
N THR A 78 -13.39 16.67 7.06
CA THR A 78 -13.85 17.37 5.86
C THR A 78 -12.71 18.04 5.11
N ASP A 79 -11.82 18.74 5.82
CA ASP A 79 -10.70 19.45 5.18
C ASP A 79 -9.64 18.47 4.66
N VAL A 80 -9.41 17.38 5.40
CA VAL A 80 -8.56 16.27 4.94
C VAL A 80 -9.14 15.62 3.68
N ALA A 81 -10.44 15.34 3.64
CA ALA A 81 -11.09 14.76 2.46
C ALA A 81 -11.04 15.72 1.25
N ALA A 82 -11.36 17.00 1.44
CA ALA A 82 -11.32 18.00 0.38
C ALA A 82 -9.89 18.22 -0.14
N THR A 83 -8.90 18.22 0.74
CA THR A 83 -7.49 18.32 0.38
C THR A 83 -7.05 17.09 -0.42
N ALA A 84 -7.39 15.88 0.02
CA ALA A 84 -7.05 14.65 -0.69
C ALA A 84 -7.74 14.58 -2.06
N GLU A 85 -9.01 14.99 -2.17
CA GLU A 85 -9.73 15.05 -3.44
C GLU A 85 -9.08 16.05 -4.41
N ALA A 86 -8.73 17.23 -3.92
CA ALA A 86 -8.04 18.23 -4.74
C ALA A 86 -6.67 17.75 -5.23
N LEU A 87 -5.93 17.02 -4.37
CA LEU A 87 -4.65 16.40 -4.75
C LEU A 87 -4.85 15.25 -5.75
N ALA A 88 -5.89 14.45 -5.63
CA ALA A 88 -6.24 13.43 -6.61
C ALA A 88 -6.64 14.02 -7.97
N GLY A 89 -7.09 15.28 -8.01
CA GLY A 89 -7.37 16.00 -9.26
C GLY A 89 -6.12 16.51 -9.98
N VAL A 90 -4.95 16.53 -9.33
CA VAL A 90 -3.68 17.02 -9.92
C VAL A 90 -2.60 15.96 -10.02
N LEU A 91 -2.64 14.92 -9.18
CA LEU A 91 -1.72 13.80 -9.22
C LEU A 91 -2.45 12.56 -9.77
N PRO A 92 -1.82 11.77 -10.66
CA PRO A 92 -2.39 10.51 -11.09
C PRO A 92 -2.38 9.52 -9.92
N VAL A 93 -3.58 9.16 -9.46
CA VAL A 93 -3.82 8.23 -8.34
C VAL A 93 -4.19 6.84 -8.86
N VAL A 94 -3.71 5.80 -8.18
CA VAL A 94 -4.10 4.40 -8.41
C VAL A 94 -5.05 3.98 -7.30
N THR A 95 -6.24 3.51 -7.66
CA THR A 95 -7.25 3.06 -6.70
C THR A 95 -7.00 1.61 -6.27
N GLU A 96 -7.52 1.24 -5.10
CA GLU A 96 -7.53 -0.14 -4.61
C GLU A 96 -8.17 -1.08 -5.64
N ASP A 97 -9.28 -0.66 -6.25
CA ASP A 97 -9.96 -1.41 -7.31
C ASP A 97 -9.06 -1.63 -8.54
N ALA A 98 -8.27 -0.63 -8.96
CA ALA A 98 -7.36 -0.77 -10.07
C ALA A 98 -6.20 -1.73 -9.75
N MET A 99 -5.68 -1.70 -8.53
CA MET A 99 -4.65 -2.64 -8.07
C MET A 99 -5.19 -4.07 -8.01
N LEU A 100 -6.39 -4.26 -7.47
CA LEU A 100 -7.04 -5.57 -7.42
C LEU A 100 -7.34 -6.08 -8.83
N ALA A 101 -7.82 -5.23 -9.74
CA ALA A 101 -8.09 -5.63 -11.12
C ALA A 101 -6.85 -6.19 -11.84
N VAL A 102 -5.67 -5.60 -11.63
CA VAL A 102 -4.39 -6.13 -12.14
C VAL A 102 -4.11 -7.53 -11.59
N LEU A 103 -4.36 -7.74 -10.29
CA LEU A 103 -3.98 -8.95 -9.58
C LEU A 103 -5.02 -10.08 -9.64
N THR A 104 -6.26 -9.76 -10.03
CA THR A 104 -7.35 -10.73 -10.18
C THR A 104 -7.68 -11.04 -11.63
N ALA A 105 -6.93 -10.48 -12.60
CA ALA A 105 -7.12 -10.76 -14.01
C ALA A 105 -6.93 -12.26 -14.32
N ASP A 106 -7.68 -12.76 -15.30
CA ASP A 106 -7.57 -14.15 -15.75
C ASP A 106 -6.22 -14.41 -16.43
N ASP A 107 -5.82 -13.50 -17.32
CA ASP A 107 -4.49 -13.45 -17.88
C ASP A 107 -3.56 -12.72 -16.90
N PRO A 108 -2.49 -13.35 -16.41
CA PRO A 108 -1.61 -12.73 -15.44
C PRO A 108 -0.92 -11.51 -16.03
N ALA A 109 -0.94 -10.40 -15.28
CA ALA A 109 -0.21 -9.19 -15.65
C ALA A 109 1.29 -9.44 -15.75
N GLU A 110 2.00 -8.55 -16.45
CA GLU A 110 3.46 -8.59 -16.50
C GLU A 110 4.05 -8.55 -15.07
N PRO A 111 5.13 -9.30 -14.77
CA PRO A 111 5.64 -9.45 -13.40
C PRO A 111 5.89 -8.11 -12.69
N ALA A 112 6.45 -7.13 -13.39
CA ALA A 112 6.71 -5.80 -12.84
C ALA A 112 5.42 -5.06 -12.46
N GLU A 113 4.33 -5.25 -13.20
CA GLU A 113 3.03 -4.65 -12.90
C GLU A 113 2.36 -5.31 -11.70
N ALA A 114 2.36 -6.65 -11.66
CA ALA A 114 1.85 -7.42 -10.53
C ALA A 114 2.58 -7.08 -9.22
N LEU A 115 3.93 -7.08 -9.24
CA LEU A 115 4.74 -6.70 -8.08
C LEU A 115 4.42 -5.28 -7.59
N ARG A 116 4.30 -4.32 -8.52
CA ARG A 116 3.94 -2.93 -8.17
C ARG A 116 2.56 -2.85 -7.53
N ALA A 117 1.55 -3.56 -8.05
CA ALA A 117 0.22 -3.59 -7.46
C ALA A 117 0.24 -4.21 -6.05
N LEU A 118 0.97 -5.32 -5.85
CA LEU A 118 1.15 -5.95 -4.54
C LEU A 118 1.83 -5.02 -3.53
N HIS A 119 2.92 -4.36 -3.93
CA HIS A 119 3.63 -3.43 -3.05
C HIS A 119 2.78 -2.24 -2.64
N ARG A 120 1.99 -1.69 -3.58
CA ARG A 120 1.08 -0.59 -3.31
C ARG A 120 -0.02 -0.98 -2.34
N LEU A 121 -0.65 -2.15 -2.53
CA LEU A 121 -1.64 -2.68 -1.59
C LEU A 121 -1.02 -2.88 -0.20
N ALA A 122 0.10 -3.59 -0.09
CA ALA A 122 0.75 -3.83 1.19
C ALA A 122 1.11 -2.52 1.92
N THR A 123 1.60 -1.51 1.19
CA THR A 123 1.90 -0.18 1.75
C THR A 123 0.62 0.50 2.27
N GLN A 124 -0.46 0.48 1.49
CA GLN A 124 -1.74 1.04 1.91
C GLN A 124 -2.27 0.37 3.19
N TYR A 125 -2.13 -0.95 3.32
CA TYR A 125 -2.57 -1.68 4.51
C TYR A 125 -1.66 -1.50 5.71
N LEU A 126 -0.34 -1.42 5.53
CA LEU A 126 0.58 -1.07 6.61
C LEU A 126 0.20 0.29 7.23
N ILE A 127 -0.11 1.28 6.38
CA ILE A 127 -0.56 2.60 6.83
C ILE A 127 -1.90 2.49 7.56
N ARG A 128 -2.90 1.79 6.99
CA ARG A 128 -4.20 1.55 7.66
C ARG A 128 -4.02 0.93 9.04
N ARG A 129 -3.17 -0.09 9.16
CA ARG A 129 -2.85 -0.80 10.40
C ARG A 129 -2.21 0.08 11.45
N LEU A 130 -1.17 0.84 11.08
CA LEU A 130 -0.49 1.78 11.98
C LEU A 130 -1.44 2.85 12.55
N ARG A 131 -2.61 3.04 11.90
CA ARG A 131 -3.65 3.98 12.30
C ARG A 131 -4.88 3.33 12.91
N GLY A 132 -4.92 2.01 13.06
CA GLY A 132 -6.08 1.28 13.60
C GLY A 132 -7.35 1.45 12.76
N MET A 133 -7.22 1.69 11.44
CA MET A 133 -8.38 1.83 10.56
C MET A 133 -9.01 0.46 10.27
N PRO A 134 -10.31 0.27 10.54
CA PRO A 134 -10.96 -1.02 10.30
C PRO A 134 -11.04 -1.36 8.82
N THR A 135 -10.94 -2.65 8.52
CA THR A 135 -11.10 -3.20 7.17
C THR A 135 -12.41 -3.98 7.08
N THR A 136 -13.10 -3.87 5.94
CA THR A 136 -14.31 -4.65 5.65
C THR A 136 -13.92 -5.84 4.78
N PRO A 137 -14.39 -7.08 5.08
CA PRO A 137 -14.08 -8.25 4.26
C PRO A 137 -14.36 -8.03 2.77
N ASP A 138 -13.47 -8.52 1.91
CA ASP A 138 -13.59 -8.38 0.44
C ASP A 138 -13.02 -9.62 -0.27
N ASP A 139 -13.88 -10.40 -0.92
CA ASP A 139 -13.55 -11.67 -1.57
C ASP A 139 -12.52 -11.54 -2.71
N ARG A 140 -12.32 -10.32 -3.23
CA ARG A 140 -11.29 -10.06 -4.24
C ARG A 140 -9.89 -10.32 -3.70
N TYR A 141 -9.66 -10.17 -2.39
CA TYR A 141 -8.37 -10.48 -1.77
C TYR A 141 -8.07 -11.98 -1.75
N ARG A 142 -9.11 -12.80 -1.57
CA ARG A 142 -8.98 -14.26 -1.71
C ARG A 142 -8.60 -14.63 -3.15
N THR A 143 -9.33 -14.07 -4.12
CA THR A 143 -9.06 -14.30 -5.55
C THR A 143 -7.65 -13.83 -5.94
N MET A 144 -7.25 -12.64 -5.46
CA MET A 144 -5.90 -12.09 -5.65
C MET A 144 -4.83 -13.04 -5.12
N ALA A 145 -5.03 -13.62 -3.93
CA ALA A 145 -4.10 -14.60 -3.37
C ALA A 145 -4.04 -15.88 -4.24
N GLU A 146 -5.18 -16.43 -4.63
CA GLU A 146 -5.27 -17.61 -5.52
C GLU A 146 -4.50 -17.37 -6.85
N ARG A 147 -4.70 -16.20 -7.48
CA ARG A 147 -4.02 -15.83 -8.74
C ARG A 147 -2.53 -15.59 -8.55
N THR A 148 -2.13 -14.92 -7.47
CA THR A 148 -0.72 -14.60 -7.21
C THR A 148 0.07 -15.87 -6.95
N VAL A 149 -0.51 -16.84 -6.24
CA VAL A 149 0.11 -18.14 -5.98
C VAL A 149 0.26 -18.96 -7.26
N ALA A 150 -0.74 -18.89 -8.16
CA ALA A 150 -0.70 -19.56 -9.46
C ALA A 150 0.10 -18.80 -10.54
N HIS A 151 0.70 -17.65 -10.22
CA HIS A 151 1.37 -16.81 -11.20
C HIS A 151 2.57 -17.53 -11.85
N PRO A 152 2.80 -17.42 -13.18
CA PRO A 152 3.87 -18.15 -13.86
C PRO A 152 5.28 -17.71 -13.44
N ASP A 153 5.47 -16.43 -13.14
CA ASP A 153 6.76 -15.88 -12.68
C ASP A 153 7.04 -16.18 -11.19
N PRO A 154 8.17 -16.83 -10.84
CA PRO A 154 8.53 -17.14 -9.46
C PRO A 154 8.75 -15.92 -8.57
N THR A 155 9.19 -14.79 -9.14
CA THR A 155 9.39 -13.54 -8.39
C THR A 155 8.08 -13.00 -7.84
N VAL A 156 7.01 -13.08 -8.63
CA VAL A 156 5.67 -12.67 -8.20
C VAL A 156 5.17 -13.59 -7.09
N ARG A 157 5.39 -14.90 -7.22
CA ARG A 157 5.06 -15.85 -6.15
C ARG A 157 5.88 -15.59 -4.88
N HIS A 158 7.18 -15.29 -4.98
CA HIS A 158 8.01 -14.99 -3.80
C HIS A 158 7.64 -13.69 -3.11
N ALA A 159 7.11 -12.72 -3.86
CA ALA A 159 6.60 -11.49 -3.27
C ALA A 159 5.44 -11.73 -2.29
N LEU A 160 4.76 -12.88 -2.36
CA LEU A 160 3.78 -13.32 -1.37
C LEU A 160 4.36 -13.25 0.05
N LEU A 161 5.54 -13.82 0.28
CA LEU A 161 6.13 -13.89 1.62
C LEU A 161 6.41 -12.52 2.21
N MET A 162 6.96 -11.61 1.41
CA MET A 162 7.39 -10.32 1.92
C MET A 162 6.24 -9.34 2.10
N LEU A 163 5.21 -9.42 1.26
CA LEU A 163 4.16 -8.41 1.19
C LEU A 163 2.86 -8.83 1.83
N PHE A 164 2.57 -10.14 1.85
CA PHE A 164 1.37 -10.63 2.52
C PHE A 164 1.58 -10.76 4.03
N ALA A 165 2.81 -10.75 4.54
CA ALA A 165 3.06 -10.71 5.98
C ALA A 165 2.46 -9.46 6.66
N ASP A 166 2.40 -8.34 5.96
CA ASP A 166 1.72 -7.12 6.43
C ASP A 166 0.22 -7.15 6.10
N LEU A 167 -0.14 -7.68 4.92
CA LEU A 167 -1.52 -7.75 4.47
C LEU A 167 -2.37 -8.72 5.32
N MET A 168 -1.83 -9.87 5.73
CA MET A 168 -2.55 -10.94 6.42
C MET A 168 -3.15 -10.52 7.77
N THR A 169 -2.56 -9.53 8.45
CA THR A 169 -3.10 -9.00 9.70
C THR A 169 -4.43 -8.26 9.44
N GLU A 170 -4.52 -7.58 8.31
CA GLU A 170 -5.68 -6.77 7.94
C GLU A 170 -6.66 -7.51 6.99
N ARG A 171 -6.17 -8.58 6.35
CA ARG A 171 -6.84 -9.39 5.33
C ARG A 171 -6.57 -10.88 5.57
N PRO A 172 -7.08 -11.49 6.66
CA PRO A 172 -6.84 -12.91 6.94
C PRO A 172 -7.36 -13.84 5.83
N GLU A 173 -8.30 -13.40 4.99
CA GLU A 173 -8.83 -14.15 3.84
C GLU A 173 -7.79 -14.51 2.77
N VAL A 174 -6.62 -13.85 2.77
CA VAL A 174 -5.51 -14.18 1.86
C VAL A 174 -4.75 -15.44 2.28
N VAL A 175 -4.88 -15.86 3.55
CA VAL A 175 -4.07 -16.94 4.14
C VAL A 175 -4.46 -18.31 3.60
N PRO A 176 -5.75 -18.72 3.56
CA PRO A 176 -6.11 -20.07 3.13
C PRO A 176 -5.65 -20.44 1.71
N PRO A 177 -5.78 -19.57 0.68
CA PRO A 177 -5.27 -19.88 -0.66
C PRO A 177 -3.76 -20.11 -0.72
N ILE A 178 -2.98 -19.40 0.11
CA ILE A 178 -1.52 -19.53 0.14
C ILE A 178 -1.12 -20.85 0.81
N LEU A 179 -1.78 -21.22 1.91
CA LEU A 179 -1.49 -22.46 2.64
C LEU A 179 -1.99 -23.71 1.93
N ALA A 180 -3.10 -23.61 1.19
CA ALA A 180 -3.67 -24.72 0.44
C ALA A 180 -2.88 -25.06 -0.83
N TYR A 181 -1.90 -24.23 -1.20
CA TYR A 181 -1.14 -24.44 -2.42
C TYR A 181 0.02 -25.40 -2.20
N ASP A 182 -0.28 -26.68 -2.43
CA ASP A 182 0.71 -27.75 -2.48
C ASP A 182 1.16 -27.96 -3.93
N ALA A 183 2.17 -27.19 -4.35
CA ALA A 183 2.87 -27.45 -5.61
C ALA A 183 3.97 -28.50 -5.36
N ASP A 184 3.56 -29.77 -5.33
CA ASP A 184 4.42 -30.96 -5.48
C ASP A 184 5.67 -31.00 -4.56
N GLY A 185 5.59 -30.44 -3.34
CA GLY A 185 6.71 -30.47 -2.37
C GLY A 185 7.97 -29.69 -2.78
N GLY A 186 7.85 -28.70 -3.68
CA GLY A 186 8.96 -27.86 -4.15
C GLY A 186 9.15 -26.54 -3.37
N GLU A 187 9.86 -25.57 -3.97
CA GLU A 187 10.16 -24.22 -3.43
C GLU A 187 8.94 -23.49 -2.83
N LEU A 188 7.74 -23.76 -3.36
CA LEU A 188 6.47 -23.20 -2.88
C LEU A 188 5.98 -23.80 -1.56
N ALA A 189 6.34 -25.05 -1.24
CA ALA A 189 6.06 -25.64 0.06
C ALA A 189 6.91 -25.01 1.16
N ASP A 190 8.18 -24.69 0.87
CA ASP A 190 9.05 -23.96 1.80
C ASP A 190 8.54 -22.54 2.05
N LEU A 191 8.05 -21.86 1.00
CA LEU A 191 7.39 -20.57 1.11
C LEU A 191 6.11 -20.67 1.95
N ALA A 192 5.23 -21.64 1.68
CA ALA A 192 4.02 -21.85 2.48
C ALA A 192 4.35 -22.13 3.95
N GLY A 193 5.40 -22.92 4.23
CA GLY A 193 5.89 -23.17 5.58
C GLY A 193 6.39 -21.92 6.30
N ALA A 194 7.19 -21.08 5.61
CA ALA A 194 7.64 -19.79 6.14
C ALA A 194 6.45 -18.84 6.39
N PHE A 195 5.47 -18.82 5.49
CA PHE A 195 4.25 -18.03 5.65
C PHE A 195 3.40 -18.49 6.84
N ALA A 196 3.25 -19.80 7.02
CA ALA A 196 2.54 -20.39 8.16
C ALA A 196 3.20 -20.04 9.51
N ALA A 197 4.54 -20.02 9.56
CA ALA A 197 5.27 -19.59 10.75
C ALA A 197 4.97 -18.12 11.11
N ILE A 198 5.00 -17.21 10.12
CA ILE A 198 4.68 -15.79 10.30
C ILE A 198 3.21 -15.61 10.72
N ALA A 199 2.28 -16.39 10.15
CA ALA A 199 0.86 -16.37 10.51
C ALA A 199 0.65 -16.76 11.99
N ALA A 200 1.30 -17.84 12.42
CA ALA A 200 1.23 -18.33 13.78
C ALA A 200 1.81 -17.31 14.78
N GLU A 201 2.94 -16.68 14.48
CA GLU A 201 3.52 -15.59 15.28
C GLU A 201 2.56 -14.41 15.45
N LYS A 202 1.75 -14.11 14.44
CA LYS A 202 0.75 -13.03 14.45
C LYS A 202 -0.60 -13.46 15.04
N GLY A 203 -0.74 -14.70 15.49
CA GLY A 203 -1.99 -15.24 16.05
C GLY A 203 -3.11 -15.43 15.02
N ILE A 204 -2.77 -15.54 13.74
CA ILE A 204 -3.73 -15.74 12.65
C ILE A 204 -3.97 -17.24 12.47
N PRO A 205 -5.22 -17.73 12.43
CA PRO A 205 -5.50 -19.15 12.25
C PRO A 205 -4.95 -19.70 10.92
N VAL A 206 -4.25 -20.83 10.98
CA VAL A 206 -3.61 -21.53 9.84
C VAL A 206 -4.27 -22.90 9.53
N ALA A 207 -5.54 -23.07 9.90
CA ALA A 207 -6.27 -24.33 9.79
C ALA A 207 -6.53 -24.75 8.33
#